data_AF-A0A0C3BX95-F1
#
_entry.id   AF-A0A0C3BX95-F1
#
_cell.length_a   1.000
_cell.length_b   1.000
_cell.length_c   1.000
_cell.angle_alpha   90.00
_cell.angle_beta   90.00
_cell.angle_gamma   90.00
#
_symmetry.space_group_name_H-M   'P 1'
#
loop_
_entity.id
_entity.type
_entity.pdbx_description
1 polymer ?
#
loop_
_entity_poly.entity_id
_entity_poly.type
_entity_poly.pdbx_seq_one_letter_code
_entity_poly.pdbx_strand_id
1 'polypeptide(L)'
;MLLVYDHVITLDKEIEWIWTLRWRLPKIIFIFNRYVITALLFQPLLNLGAAELLIIIRVCSLLALIAAIAVQILFGRAYRITLYYEFLPGCWTWSPTATTVTQWPMWTTFLVVESVLVLLAAYKLLSYRNQMNQVIAVLARDSIAYAIVVGRMMMNIRGLILDDPEHTVHLKTLQFAASPNSVSEIQEFEAA
;
A
#
# COMPACT_ATOMS: atom_id res chain seq x y z
N MET A 1 -7.29 3.65 32.28
CA MET A 1 -8.76 3.42 32.33
C MET A 1 -9.36 3.69 33.70
N LEU A 2 -8.78 3.21 34.82
CA LEU A 2 -9.28 3.51 36.18
C LEU A 2 -9.41 5.01 36.50
N LEU A 3 -8.45 5.85 36.06
CA LEU A 3 -8.47 7.31 36.25
C LEU A 3 -9.67 8.01 35.60
N VAL A 4 -10.08 7.55 34.41
CA VAL A 4 -11.25 8.09 33.70
C VAL A 4 -12.52 7.65 34.39
N TYR A 5 -12.57 6.40 34.87
CA TYR A 5 -13.72 5.86 35.58
C TYR A 5 -13.98 6.59 36.91
N ASP A 6 -12.91 6.87 37.66
CA ASP A 6 -12.98 7.68 38.88
C ASP A 6 -13.43 9.11 38.60
N HIS A 7 -12.99 9.69 37.47
CA HIS A 7 -13.46 10.99 37.00
C HIS A 7 -14.96 10.99 36.70
N VAL A 8 -15.47 9.98 35.99
CA VAL A 8 -16.89 9.89 35.62
C VAL A 8 -17.78 9.76 36.85
N ILE A 9 -17.36 8.96 37.85
CA ILE A 9 -18.14 8.77 39.08
C ILE A 9 -18.18 10.04 39.94
N THR A 10 -17.09 10.81 39.99
CA THR A 10 -17.03 12.01 40.81
C THR A 10 -17.65 13.23 40.13
N LEU A 11 -17.83 13.20 38.81
CA LEU A 11 -18.36 14.31 38.02
C LEU A 11 -19.78 14.72 38.42
N ASP A 12 -20.64 13.75 38.78
CA ASP A 12 -22.02 14.02 39.17
C ASP A 12 -22.11 14.89 40.43
N LYS A 13 -21.32 14.53 41.45
CA LYS A 13 -21.20 15.32 42.69
C LYS A 13 -20.52 16.66 42.45
N GLU A 14 -19.55 16.74 41.54
CA GLU A 14 -18.91 18.01 41.22
C GLU A 14 -19.84 19.00 40.51
N ILE A 15 -20.72 18.50 39.64
CA ILE A 15 -21.71 19.35 38.96
C ILE A 15 -22.65 19.99 39.99
N GLU A 16 -23.23 19.19 40.86
CA GLU A 16 -24.19 19.71 41.85
C GLU A 16 -23.54 20.73 42.82
N TRP A 17 -22.30 20.46 43.24
CA TRP A 17 -21.66 21.25 44.30
C TRP A 17 -20.83 22.42 43.77
N ILE A 18 -20.10 22.25 42.67
CA ILE A 18 -19.12 23.23 42.20
C ILE A 18 -19.72 24.14 41.13
N TRP A 19 -20.61 23.62 40.29
CA TRP A 19 -21.17 24.43 39.20
C TRP A 19 -22.19 25.45 39.68
N THR A 20 -22.88 25.16 40.79
CA THR A 20 -23.82 26.07 41.45
C THR A 20 -23.13 27.23 42.17
N LEU A 21 -21.82 27.15 42.47
CA LEU A 21 -21.09 28.28 43.08
C LEU A 21 -20.90 29.45 42.11
N ARG A 22 -21.07 30.67 42.63
CA ARG A 22 -20.68 31.93 41.95
C ARG A 22 -19.22 31.86 41.51
N TRP A 23 -18.94 32.37 40.31
CA TRP A 23 -17.60 32.44 39.75
C TRP A 23 -16.67 33.27 40.64
N ARG A 24 -15.87 32.58 41.45
CA ARG A 24 -14.79 33.11 42.29
C ARG A 24 -13.50 32.36 41.97
N LEU A 25 -12.37 32.96 42.35
CA LEU A 25 -11.02 32.40 42.22
C LEU A 25 -10.89 30.89 42.55
N PRO A 26 -11.51 30.36 43.63
CA PRO A 26 -11.42 28.94 43.97
C PRO A 26 -11.97 28.01 42.89
N LYS A 27 -13.03 28.42 42.17
CA LYS A 27 -13.64 27.63 41.09
C LYS A 27 -12.71 27.52 39.89
N ILE A 28 -12.01 28.61 39.55
CA ILE A 28 -11.04 28.65 38.45
C ILE A 28 -9.84 27.77 38.78
N ILE A 29 -9.30 27.90 40.01
CA ILE A 29 -8.17 27.09 40.46
C ILE A 29 -8.55 25.60 40.46
N PHE A 30 -9.75 25.25 40.90
CA PHE A 30 -10.24 23.88 40.87
C PHE A 30 -10.34 23.32 39.44
N ILE A 31 -10.97 24.07 38.52
CA ILE A 31 -11.09 23.66 37.11
C ILE A 31 -9.72 23.51 36.45
N PHE A 32 -8.81 24.46 36.72
CA PHE A 32 -7.47 24.42 36.15
C PHE A 32 -6.68 23.21 36.69
N ASN A 33 -6.64 23.04 38.01
CA ASN A 33 -5.94 21.94 38.65
C ASN A 33 -6.49 20.58 38.21
N ARG A 34 -7.82 20.45 38.06
CA ARG A 34 -8.43 19.16 37.72
C ARG A 34 -8.39 18.86 36.23
N TYR A 35 -8.86 19.75 35.37
CA TYR A 35 -9.00 19.45 33.94
C TYR A 35 -7.73 19.72 33.15
N VAL A 36 -6.97 20.79 33.48
CA VAL A 36 -5.76 21.13 32.73
C VAL A 36 -4.62 20.18 33.08
N ILE A 37 -4.43 19.82 34.36
CA ILE A 37 -3.39 18.86 34.73
C ILE A 37 -3.73 17.46 34.25
N THR A 38 -4.99 17.02 34.35
CA THR A 38 -5.40 15.70 33.82
C THR A 38 -5.22 15.64 32.31
N ALA A 39 -5.53 16.71 31.57
CA ALA A 39 -5.25 16.81 30.13
C ALA A 39 -3.73 16.77 29.84
N LEU A 40 -2.92 17.51 30.62
CA LEU A 40 -1.46 17.52 30.48
C LEU A 40 -0.84 16.14 30.70
N LEU A 41 -1.37 15.37 31.66
CA LEU A 41 -0.93 14.00 31.96
C LEU A 41 -1.40 12.98 30.91
N PHE A 42 -2.54 13.23 30.25
CA PHE A 42 -3.04 12.38 29.17
C PHE A 42 -2.27 12.57 27.86
N GLN A 43 -1.71 13.76 27.63
CA GLN A 43 -0.96 14.12 26.42
C GLN A 43 0.25 13.19 26.15
N PRO A 44 1.16 12.90 27.10
CA PRO A 44 2.25 11.96 26.89
C PRO A 44 1.78 10.52 26.71
N LEU A 45 0.66 10.12 27.34
CA LEU A 45 0.09 8.78 27.18
C LEU A 45 -0.45 8.56 25.76
N LEU A 46 -1.09 9.59 25.19
CA LEU A 46 -1.53 9.58 23.80
C LEU A 46 -0.34 9.63 22.82
N ASN A 47 0.71 10.38 23.16
CA ASN A 47 1.94 10.44 22.37
C ASN A 47 2.72 9.12 22.41
N LEU A 48 2.66 8.36 23.52
CA LEU A 48 3.30 7.04 23.63
C LEU A 48 2.62 6.03 22.69
N GLY A 49 1.28 6.00 22.68
CA GLY A 49 0.53 5.15 21.75
C GLY A 49 0.75 5.55 20.29
N ALA A 50 0.83 6.85 20.01
CA ALA A 50 1.16 7.36 18.68
C ALA A 50 2.60 7.01 18.27
N ALA A 51 3.56 7.08 19.18
CA ALA A 51 4.96 6.77 18.92
C ALA A 51 5.18 5.28 18.64
N GLU A 52 4.56 4.38 19.39
CA GLU A 52 4.62 2.93 19.11
C GLU A 52 4.02 2.60 17.74
N LEU A 53 2.88 3.22 17.40
CA LEU A 53 2.28 3.02 16.08
C LEU A 53 3.19 3.55 14.96
N LEU A 54 3.82 4.71 15.17
CA LEU A 54 4.73 5.32 14.21
C LEU A 54 6.02 4.49 14.05
N ILE A 55 6.50 3.85 15.11
CA ILE A 55 7.61 2.88 15.08
C ILE A 55 7.21 1.65 14.26
N ILE A 56 6.05 1.05 14.51
CA ILE A 56 5.56 -0.12 13.75
C ILE A 56 5.41 0.23 12.26
N ILE A 57 4.86 1.41 11.95
CA ILE A 57 4.71 1.89 10.58
C ILE A 57 6.08 2.08 9.92
N ARG A 58 7.04 2.73 10.60
CA ARG A 58 8.40 2.92 10.06
C ARG A 58 9.11 1.60 9.80
N VAL A 59 8.97 0.62 10.70
CA VAL A 59 9.55 -0.72 10.54
C VAL A 59 8.91 -1.44 9.36
N CYS A 60 7.58 -1.40 9.22
CA CYS A 60 6.89 -2.03 8.09
C CYS A 60 7.27 -1.39 6.75
N SER A 61 7.34 -0.06 6.68
CA SER A 61 7.73 0.65 5.45
C SER A 61 9.19 0.37 5.08
N LEU A 62 10.11 0.28 6.04
CA LEU A 62 11.50 -0.12 5.80
C LEU A 62 11.60 -1.55 5.29
N LEU A 63 10.85 -2.49 5.87
CA LEU A 63 10.83 -3.88 5.42
C LEU A 63 10.31 -4.00 3.98
N ALA A 64 9.21 -3.29 3.67
CA ALA A 64 8.64 -3.26 2.31
C ALA A 64 9.62 -2.66 1.29
N LEU A 65 10.35 -1.61 1.66
CA LEU A 65 11.37 -1.00 0.82
C LEU A 65 12.52 -1.98 0.54
N ILE A 66 13.03 -2.67 1.57
CA ILE A 66 14.11 -3.65 1.44
C ILE A 66 13.68 -4.80 0.51
N ALA A 67 12.45 -5.30 0.68
CA ALA A 67 11.91 -6.35 -0.16
C ALA A 67 11.81 -5.90 -1.63
N ALA A 68 11.34 -4.67 -1.88
CA ALA A 68 11.27 -4.11 -3.23
C ALA A 68 12.65 -3.98 -3.89
N ILE A 69 13.65 -3.49 -3.16
CA ILE A 69 15.04 -3.37 -3.65
C ILE A 69 15.61 -4.75 -3.94
N ALA A 70 15.40 -5.73 -3.06
CA ALA A 70 15.89 -7.10 -3.26
C ALA A 70 15.28 -7.74 -4.52
N VAL A 71 13.98 -7.56 -4.75
CA VAL A 71 13.29 -8.01 -5.96
C VAL A 71 13.88 -7.35 -7.20
N GLN A 72 14.11 -6.03 -7.19
CA GLN A 72 14.74 -5.33 -8.32
C GLN A 72 16.15 -5.82 -8.61
N ILE A 73 16.97 -6.08 -7.59
CA ILE A 73 18.34 -6.59 -7.75
C ILE A 73 18.32 -8.01 -8.33
N LEU A 74 17.48 -8.89 -7.79
CA LEU A 74 17.32 -10.26 -8.31
C LEU A 74 16.89 -10.25 -9.77
N PHE A 75 15.94 -9.39 -10.13
CA PHE A 75 15.46 -9.25 -11.50
C PHE A 75 16.55 -8.69 -12.41
N GLY A 76 17.20 -7.58 -12.03
CA GLY A 76 18.30 -7.00 -12.80
C GLY A 76 19.46 -7.96 -13.01
N ARG A 77 19.74 -8.83 -12.03
CA ARG A 77 20.76 -9.88 -12.14
C ARG A 77 20.34 -10.98 -13.12
N ALA A 78 19.09 -11.42 -13.08
CA ALA A 78 18.56 -12.39 -14.06
C ALA A 78 18.64 -11.84 -15.49
N TYR A 79 18.23 -10.59 -15.72
CA TYR A 79 18.29 -9.94 -17.04
C TYR A 79 19.72 -9.79 -17.57
N ARG A 80 20.68 -9.39 -16.72
CA ARG A 80 22.08 -9.31 -17.14
C ARG A 80 22.64 -10.67 -17.56
N ILE A 81 22.26 -11.74 -16.87
CA ILE A 81 22.71 -13.09 -17.23
C ILE A 81 22.15 -13.47 -18.59
N THR A 82 20.87 -13.22 -18.86
CA THR A 82 20.25 -13.52 -20.16
C THR A 82 20.89 -12.72 -21.31
N LEU A 83 21.16 -11.42 -21.13
CA LEU A 83 21.83 -10.57 -22.13
C LEU A 83 23.26 -11.02 -22.46
N TYR A 84 24.00 -11.59 -21.50
CA TYR A 84 25.36 -12.07 -21.74
C TYR A 84 25.43 -13.31 -22.64
N TYR A 85 24.35 -14.11 -22.70
CA TYR A 85 24.23 -15.22 -23.65
C TYR A 85 23.78 -14.76 -25.06
N GLU A 86 23.28 -13.53 -25.19
CA GLU A 86 22.78 -12.97 -26.46
C GLU A 86 23.91 -12.49 -27.39
N PHE A 87 25.12 -12.27 -26.85
CA PHE A 87 26.30 -11.90 -27.63
C PHE A 87 26.95 -13.08 -28.39
N LEU A 88 26.34 -14.27 -28.38
CA LEU A 88 26.69 -15.35 -29.29
C LEU A 88 26.08 -15.04 -30.67
N PRO A 89 26.89 -14.94 -31.74
CA PRO A 89 26.43 -14.51 -33.07
C PRO A 89 25.49 -15.58 -33.65
N GLY A 90 24.17 -15.32 -33.62
CA GLY A 90 23.23 -16.16 -34.36
C GLY A 90 21.77 -16.22 -33.90
N CYS A 91 21.36 -15.64 -32.77
CA CYS A 91 19.96 -15.74 -32.36
C CYS A 91 19.37 -14.40 -31.93
N TRP A 92 18.48 -13.85 -32.76
CA TRP A 92 17.66 -12.71 -32.41
C TRP A 92 16.58 -13.19 -31.45
N THR A 93 16.59 -12.74 -30.20
CA THR A 93 15.45 -12.99 -29.32
C THR A 93 14.33 -12.06 -29.73
N TRP A 94 13.54 -12.51 -30.70
CA TRP A 94 12.19 -12.00 -30.84
C TRP A 94 11.46 -12.40 -29.57
N SER A 95 11.27 -11.46 -28.65
CA SER A 95 10.33 -11.62 -27.55
C SER A 95 8.97 -11.15 -28.05
N PRO A 96 8.11 -12.04 -28.60
CA PRO A 96 6.71 -11.70 -28.86
C PRO A 96 5.99 -11.29 -27.57
N THR A 97 6.64 -11.58 -26.44
CA THR A 97 6.36 -11.15 -25.09
C THR A 97 7.15 -9.89 -24.70
N ALA A 98 7.06 -8.81 -25.47
CA ALA A 98 7.00 -7.47 -24.85
C ALA A 98 5.68 -7.31 -24.04
N THR A 99 5.19 -8.41 -23.48
CA THR A 99 4.02 -8.50 -22.65
C THR A 99 4.43 -7.94 -21.30
N THR A 100 3.71 -6.91 -20.89
CA THR A 100 3.19 -6.63 -19.54
C THR A 100 3.90 -7.28 -18.33
N VAL A 101 4.27 -8.57 -18.35
CA VAL A 101 4.95 -9.37 -17.33
C VAL A 101 6.12 -8.66 -16.64
N THR A 102 6.92 -7.86 -17.36
CA THR A 102 8.07 -7.14 -16.76
C THR A 102 7.70 -5.85 -16.04
N GLN A 103 6.54 -5.26 -16.33
CA GLN A 103 6.03 -4.09 -15.61
C GLN A 103 5.29 -4.48 -14.33
N TRP A 104 4.68 -5.67 -14.26
CA TRP A 104 3.94 -6.13 -13.06
C TRP A 104 4.69 -5.97 -11.72
N PRO A 105 5.99 -6.28 -11.60
CA PRO A 105 6.70 -6.14 -10.33
C PRO A 105 6.76 -4.70 -9.83
N MET A 106 6.87 -3.74 -10.76
CA MET A 106 6.90 -2.31 -10.44
C MET A 106 5.54 -1.86 -9.88
N TRP A 107 4.45 -2.22 -10.55
CA TRP A 107 3.08 -1.84 -10.15
C TRP A 107 2.63 -2.53 -8.86
N THR A 108 3.07 -3.78 -8.66
CA THR A 108 2.78 -4.54 -7.44
C THR A 108 3.39 -3.86 -6.22
N THR A 109 4.59 -3.32 -6.35
CA THR A 109 5.25 -2.58 -5.26
C THR A 109 4.47 -1.32 -4.87
N PHE A 110 4.02 -0.53 -5.85
CA PHE A 110 3.19 0.66 -5.60
C PHE A 110 1.86 0.31 -4.93
N LEU A 111 1.18 -0.73 -5.44
CA LEU A 111 -0.07 -1.21 -4.86
C LEU A 111 0.08 -1.69 -3.42
N VAL A 112 1.16 -2.39 -3.09
CA VAL A 112 1.42 -2.86 -1.72
C VAL A 112 1.60 -1.68 -0.76
N VAL A 113 2.38 -0.67 -1.14
CA VAL A 113 2.58 0.53 -0.32
C VAL A 113 1.26 1.28 -0.12
N GLU A 114 0.50 1.49 -1.18
CA GLU A 114 -0.79 2.18 -1.13
C GLU A 114 -1.82 1.41 -0.29
N SER A 115 -1.83 0.09 -0.39
CA SER A 115 -2.69 -0.80 0.43
C SER A 115 -2.36 -0.68 1.92
N VAL A 116 -1.08 -0.64 2.29
CA VAL A 116 -0.64 -0.47 3.67
C VAL A 116 -1.07 0.90 4.21
N LEU A 117 -0.94 1.97 3.42
CA LEU A 117 -1.38 3.31 3.82
C LEU A 117 -2.90 3.38 4.03
N VAL A 118 -3.68 2.79 3.14
CA VAL A 118 -5.15 2.72 3.26
C VAL A 118 -5.55 1.89 4.49
N LEU A 119 -4.89 0.75 4.73
CA LEU A 119 -5.15 -0.10 5.90
C LEU A 119 -4.85 0.63 7.21
N LEU A 120 -3.75 1.39 7.26
CA LEU A 120 -3.39 2.21 8.42
C LEU A 120 -4.37 3.36 8.63
N ALA A 121 -4.82 4.02 7.56
CA ALA A 121 -5.84 5.05 7.62
C ALA A 121 -7.17 4.47 8.16
N ALA A 122 -7.58 3.29 7.68
CA ALA A 122 -8.76 2.59 8.15
C ALA A 122 -8.62 2.15 9.61
N TYR A 123 -7.45 1.64 10.02
CA TYR A 123 -7.16 1.29 11.41
C TYR A 123 -7.29 2.51 12.33
N LYS A 124 -6.69 3.65 11.96
CA LYS A 124 -6.82 4.90 12.72
C LYS A 124 -8.27 5.37 12.79
N LEU A 125 -9.02 5.27 11.69
CA LEU A 125 -10.43 5.63 11.63
C LEU A 125 -11.27 4.81 12.62
N LEU A 126 -11.02 3.50 12.68
CA LEU A 126 -11.72 2.59 13.58
C LEU A 126 -11.33 2.81 15.04
N SER A 127 -10.04 3.04 15.29
CA SER A 127 -9.49 3.28 16.64
C SER A 127 -10.01 4.58 17.25
N TYR A 128 -10.12 5.65 16.45
CA TYR A 128 -10.59 6.98 16.91
C TYR A 128 -12.07 7.25 16.71
N ARG A 129 -12.87 6.23 16.33
CA ARG A 129 -14.29 6.38 15.96
C ARG A 129 -15.14 7.18 16.95
N ASN A 130 -14.81 7.17 18.25
CA ASN A 130 -15.61 7.83 19.28
C ASN A 130 -15.21 9.27 19.62
N GLN A 131 -14.12 9.80 19.07
CA GLN A 131 -13.63 11.17 19.38
C GLN A 131 -13.22 11.99 18.16
N MET A 132 -13.50 11.52 16.95
CA MET A 132 -12.93 12.13 15.75
C MET A 132 -13.79 13.28 15.19
N ASN A 133 -13.12 14.36 14.77
CA ASN A 133 -13.74 15.44 14.04
C ASN A 133 -14.35 14.94 12.72
N GLN A 134 -15.59 15.36 12.44
CA GLN A 134 -16.37 14.97 11.25
C GLN A 134 -15.59 15.11 9.93
N VAL A 135 -14.76 16.16 9.80
CA VAL A 135 -13.97 16.43 8.59
C VAL A 135 -12.96 15.31 8.29
N ILE A 136 -12.29 14.77 9.32
CA ILE A 136 -11.30 13.70 9.16
C ILE A 136 -12.01 12.40 8.74
N ALA A 137 -13.21 12.15 9.28
CA ALA A 137 -14.00 11.00 8.91
C ALA A 137 -14.45 11.03 7.43
N VAL A 138 -14.83 12.21 6.93
CA VAL A 138 -15.20 12.40 5.51
C VAL A 138 -13.99 12.18 4.60
N LEU A 139 -12.85 12.81 4.90
CA LEU A 139 -11.64 12.68 4.07
C LEU A 139 -11.15 11.22 3.96
N ALA A 140 -11.21 10.47 5.07
CA ALA A 140 -10.81 9.08 5.10
C ALA A 140 -11.83 8.13 4.43
N ARG A 141 -13.13 8.48 4.44
CA ARG A 141 -14.14 7.76 3.67
C ARG A 141 -13.87 7.91 2.17
N ASP A 142 -13.55 9.12 1.73
CA ASP A 142 -13.31 9.42 0.32
C ASP A 142 -12.01 8.78 -0.19
N SER A 143 -10.96 8.71 0.64
CA SER A 143 -9.72 8.01 0.28
C SER A 143 -9.91 6.49 0.12
N ILE A 144 -10.75 5.87 0.97
CA ILE A 144 -11.10 4.45 0.84
C ILE A 144 -11.90 4.20 -0.45
N ALA A 145 -12.87 5.07 -0.75
CA ALA A 145 -13.64 4.97 -1.98
C ALA A 145 -12.75 5.10 -3.22
N TYR A 146 -11.82 6.06 -3.21
CA TYR A 146 -10.85 6.25 -4.29
C TYR A 146 -9.98 5.00 -4.50
N ALA A 147 -9.45 4.42 -3.42
CA ALA A 147 -8.64 3.20 -3.49
C ALA A 147 -9.42 2.01 -4.09
N ILE A 148 -10.70 1.83 -3.73
CA ILE A 148 -11.54 0.76 -4.29
C ILE A 148 -11.78 0.97 -5.79
N VAL A 149 -12.07 2.22 -6.20
CA VAL A 149 -12.33 2.55 -7.62
C VAL A 149 -11.09 2.33 -8.48
N VAL A 150 -9.93 2.83 -8.03
CA VAL A 150 -8.65 2.64 -8.74
C VAL A 150 -8.28 1.16 -8.81
N GLY A 151 -8.43 0.42 -7.69
CA GLY A 151 -8.17 -1.01 -7.65
C GLY A 151 -9.06 -1.81 -8.61
N ARG A 152 -10.36 -1.47 -8.69
CA ARG A 152 -11.31 -2.06 -9.65
C ARG A 152 -10.94 -1.74 -11.10
N MET A 153 -10.60 -0.49 -11.40
CA MET A 153 -10.17 -0.10 -12.75
C MET A 153 -8.93 -0.91 -13.20
N MET A 154 -7.95 -1.05 -12.31
CA MET A 154 -6.75 -1.84 -12.60
C MET A 154 -7.04 -3.33 -12.83
N MET A 155 -7.93 -3.94 -12.04
CA MET A 155 -8.35 -5.33 -12.27
C MET A 155 -9.13 -5.50 -13.57
N ASN A 156 -9.96 -4.53 -13.95
CA ASN A 156 -10.69 -4.57 -15.22
C ASN A 156 -9.74 -4.44 -16.43
N ILE A 157 -8.77 -3.53 -16.37
CA ILE A 157 -7.74 -3.41 -17.42
C ILE A 157 -6.98 -4.74 -17.57
N ARG A 158 -6.70 -5.43 -16.46
CA ARG A 158 -6.09 -6.76 -16.49
C ARG A 158 -6.97 -7.79 -17.21
N GLY A 159 -8.26 -7.86 -16.88
CA GLY A 159 -9.20 -8.76 -17.54
C GLY A 159 -9.25 -8.51 -19.04
N LEU A 160 -9.33 -7.23 -19.43
CA LEU A 160 -9.39 -6.81 -20.83
C LEU A 160 -8.14 -7.17 -21.64
N ILE A 161 -6.97 -7.20 -21.01
CA ILE A 161 -5.71 -7.61 -21.65
C ILE A 161 -5.55 -9.13 -21.72
N LEU A 162 -6.11 -9.88 -20.77
CA LEU A 162 -6.02 -11.34 -20.72
C LEU A 162 -7.10 -12.05 -21.55
N ASP A 163 -8.24 -11.40 -21.79
CA ASP A 163 -9.41 -11.98 -22.45
C ASP A 163 -9.42 -11.78 -23.98
N ASP A 164 -8.31 -11.44 -24.63
CA ASP A 164 -8.21 -11.54 -26.10
C ASP A 164 -7.49 -12.85 -26.53
N PRO A 165 -8.21 -13.99 -26.56
CA PRO A 165 -7.65 -15.24 -27.04
C PRO A 165 -7.40 -15.22 -28.55
N GLU A 166 -8.10 -14.37 -29.33
CA GLU A 166 -8.05 -14.40 -30.80
C GLU A 166 -6.71 -13.90 -31.36
N HIS A 167 -6.07 -12.92 -30.72
CA HIS A 167 -4.71 -12.50 -31.12
C HIS A 167 -3.65 -13.56 -30.82
N THR A 168 -3.87 -14.43 -29.83
CA THR A 168 -2.91 -15.48 -29.47
C THR A 168 -2.92 -16.64 -30.47
N VAL A 169 -4.06 -16.90 -31.13
CA VAL A 169 -4.18 -18.01 -32.09
C VAL A 169 -3.53 -17.65 -33.43
N HIS A 170 -3.73 -16.41 -33.93
CA HIS A 170 -3.16 -15.99 -35.21
C HIS A 170 -1.63 -15.96 -35.25
N LEU A 171 -0.98 -15.62 -34.13
CA LEU A 171 0.48 -15.68 -34.00
C LEU A 171 1.01 -17.11 -34.09
N LYS A 172 0.30 -18.09 -33.48
CA LYS A 172 0.65 -19.51 -33.61
C LYS A 172 0.52 -19.99 -35.06
N THR A 173 -0.55 -19.59 -35.76
CA THR A 173 -0.78 -20.05 -37.14
C THR A 173 0.26 -19.51 -38.13
N LEU A 174 0.73 -18.27 -37.95
CA LEU A 174 1.80 -17.69 -38.78
C LEU A 174 3.16 -18.35 -38.54
N GLN A 175 3.46 -18.77 -37.30
CA GLN A 175 4.72 -19.44 -36.98
C GLN A 175 4.82 -20.85 -37.59
N PHE A 176 3.69 -21.56 -37.73
CA PHE A 176 3.67 -22.87 -38.40
C PHE A 176 3.73 -22.78 -39.92
N ALA A 177 3.30 -21.67 -40.53
CA ALA A 177 3.36 -21.49 -41.98
C ALA A 177 4.78 -21.20 -42.51
N ALA A 178 5.72 -20.78 -41.64
CA ALA A 178 7.05 -20.34 -42.05
C ALA A 178 8.15 -21.44 -42.10
N SER A 179 7.84 -22.72 -41.87
CA SER A 179 8.86 -23.78 -41.91
C SER A 179 8.38 -25.05 -42.61
N PRO A 180 8.69 -25.19 -43.92
CA PRO A 180 9.32 -26.45 -44.35
C PRO A 180 10.46 -26.31 -45.39
N ASN A 181 10.78 -25.10 -45.90
CA ASN A 181 11.62 -25.01 -47.12
C ASN A 181 13.13 -24.74 -46.89
N SER A 182 13.62 -24.59 -45.66
CA SER A 182 15.04 -24.26 -45.43
C SER A 182 15.97 -25.48 -45.30
N VAL A 183 15.46 -26.71 -45.42
CA VAL A 183 16.29 -27.92 -45.31
C VAL A 183 16.93 -28.32 -46.66
N SER A 184 16.43 -27.82 -47.80
CA SER A 184 16.96 -28.21 -49.12
C SER A 184 18.12 -27.36 -49.65
N GLU A 185 18.40 -26.17 -49.10
CA GLU A 185 19.50 -25.32 -49.60
C GLU A 185 20.88 -25.66 -49.03
N ILE A 186 20.97 -26.45 -47.95
CA ILE A 186 22.27 -26.78 -47.33
C ILE A 186 23.01 -27.91 -48.08
N GLN A 187 22.31 -28.70 -48.91
CA GLN A 187 22.94 -29.81 -49.65
C GLN A 187 23.65 -29.40 -50.95
N GLU A 188 23.50 -28.16 -51.44
CA GLU A 188 24.11 -27.74 -52.71
C GLU A 188 25.52 -27.14 -52.52
N PHE A 189 25.93 -26.82 -51.30
CA PHE A 189 27.25 -26.22 -51.01
C PHE A 189 28.36 -27.22 -50.63
N GLU A 190 28.03 -28.51 -50.46
CA GLU A 190 29.02 -29.56 -50.15
C GLU A 190 29.52 -30.33 -51.39
N ALA A 191 29.10 -29.94 -52.60
CA ALA A 191 29.41 -30.66 -53.85
C ALA A 191 30.25 -29.85 -54.87
N ALA A 192 30.80 -28.69 -54.50
CA ALA A 192 31.69 -27.88 -55.34
C ALA A 192 33.04 -27.63 -54.65
#